data_AF-A0A0B2VQW1-F1
#
_entry.id   AF-A0A0B2VQW1-F1
#
_cell.length_a   1.000
_cell.length_b   1.000
_cell.length_c   1.000
_cell.angle_alpha   90.00
_cell.angle_beta   90.00
_cell.angle_gamma   90.00
#
_symmetry.space_group_name_H-M   'P 1'
#
loop_
_entity.id
_entity.type
_entity.pdbx_description
1 polymer ?
#
loop_
_entity_poly.entity_id
_entity_poly.type
_entity_poly.pdbx_seq_one_letter_code
_entity_poly.pdbx_strand_id
1 'polypeptide(L)'
;MPETREELFEKAKKLNDSEKYDEAMEALKELTALDIEVNNAEMELINWVVSSKITSAGFGDEKKEACYKALEVLEPIKICKDPEWLENYETALYECFSKLNSCVRDEERDNVWCRLKEAYLEVFKAARRVWKEKNMPGRLAIYVSLSKLSKFYLDVADVETMHICEEAAKEAKFIGRGVLDDEQYRDASEYMNEIKKNISDAEHGKEQLKDA
;
A
#
# COMPACT_ATOMS: atom_id res chain seq x y z
N MET A 1 -7.14 -18.95 29.37
CA MET A 1 -5.78 -18.74 28.83
C MET A 1 -5.91 -17.79 27.66
N PRO A 2 -4.96 -16.87 27.45
CA PRO A 2 -4.91 -16.11 26.20
C PRO A 2 -4.79 -17.09 25.01
N GLU A 3 -5.44 -16.79 23.90
CA GLU A 3 -5.34 -17.57 22.65
C GLU A 3 -3.90 -17.51 22.14
N THR A 4 -3.42 -18.63 21.59
CA THR A 4 -2.11 -18.70 20.95
C THR A 4 -2.14 -18.06 19.56
N ARG A 5 -0.95 -17.74 19.02
CA ARG A 5 -0.84 -17.16 17.67
C ARG A 5 -1.46 -18.04 16.58
N GLU A 6 -1.26 -19.35 16.67
CA GLU A 6 -1.83 -20.32 15.72
C GLU A 6 -3.35 -20.39 15.84
N GLU A 7 -3.90 -20.37 17.07
CA GLU A 7 -5.34 -20.33 17.29
C GLU A 7 -5.97 -19.05 16.72
N LEU A 8 -5.33 -17.89 16.90
CA LEU A 8 -5.77 -16.61 16.34
C LEU A 8 -5.74 -16.61 14.81
N PHE A 9 -4.68 -17.17 14.20
CA PHE A 9 -4.57 -17.29 12.75
C PHE A 9 -5.70 -18.16 12.17
N GLU A 10 -5.91 -19.36 12.71
CA GLU A 10 -6.98 -20.27 12.26
C GLU A 10 -8.38 -19.71 12.54
N LYS A 11 -8.55 -18.96 13.62
CA LYS A 11 -9.78 -18.23 13.93
C LYS A 11 -10.06 -17.13 12.89
N ALA A 12 -9.08 -16.27 12.62
CA ALA A 12 -9.19 -15.21 11.62
C ALA A 12 -9.53 -15.78 10.23
N LYS A 13 -8.90 -16.88 9.84
CA LYS A 13 -9.17 -17.58 8.58
C LYS A 13 -10.62 -18.06 8.49
N LYS A 14 -11.13 -18.76 9.52
CA LYS A 14 -12.53 -19.24 9.54
C LYS A 14 -13.54 -18.10 9.54
N LEU A 15 -13.23 -17.00 10.22
CA LEU A 15 -14.07 -15.80 10.25
C LEU A 15 -14.11 -15.14 8.87
N ASN A 16 -12.96 -15.04 8.20
CA ASN A 16 -12.87 -14.56 6.82
C ASN A 16 -13.70 -15.42 5.86
N ASP A 17 -13.58 -16.75 5.93
CA ASP A 17 -14.35 -17.69 5.10
C ASP A 17 -15.86 -17.61 5.37
N SER A 18 -16.26 -17.12 6.55
CA SER A 18 -17.65 -16.89 6.94
C SER A 18 -18.11 -15.45 6.71
N GLU A 19 -17.32 -14.63 6.02
CA GLU A 19 -17.55 -13.20 5.75
C GLU A 19 -17.72 -12.33 7.01
N LYS A 20 -17.19 -12.78 8.14
CA LYS A 20 -17.20 -12.11 9.45
C LYS A 20 -15.97 -11.23 9.59
N TYR A 21 -15.87 -10.22 8.74
CA TYR A 21 -14.63 -9.45 8.57
C TYR A 21 -14.26 -8.59 9.78
N ASP A 22 -15.24 -8.05 10.52
CA ASP A 22 -14.95 -7.30 11.74
C ASP A 22 -14.32 -8.19 12.80
N GLU A 23 -14.87 -9.38 13.04
CA GLU A 23 -14.28 -10.31 14.00
C GLU A 23 -12.94 -10.88 13.51
N ALA A 24 -12.76 -11.07 12.19
CA ALA A 24 -11.48 -11.47 11.62
C ALA A 24 -10.41 -10.40 11.83
N MET A 25 -10.76 -9.12 11.66
CA MET A 25 -9.87 -7.99 11.91
C MET A 25 -9.42 -7.91 13.38
N GLU A 26 -10.34 -8.12 14.32
CA GLU A 26 -9.99 -8.15 15.75
C GLU A 26 -9.05 -9.33 16.08
N ALA A 27 -9.30 -10.52 15.52
CA ALA A 27 -8.40 -11.66 15.71
C ALA A 27 -6.99 -11.39 15.14
N LEU A 28 -6.90 -10.73 13.98
CA LEU A 28 -5.62 -10.33 13.40
C LEU A 28 -4.91 -9.24 14.20
N LYS A 29 -5.65 -8.29 14.77
CA LYS A 29 -5.11 -7.27 15.67
C LYS A 29 -4.51 -7.89 16.94
N GLU A 30 -5.18 -8.87 17.52
CA GLU A 30 -4.63 -9.64 18.64
C GLU A 30 -3.38 -10.43 18.22
N LEU A 31 -3.38 -11.02 17.03
CA LEU A 31 -2.25 -11.77 16.49
C LEU A 31 -1.01 -10.87 16.31
N THR A 32 -1.16 -9.70 15.70
CA THR A 32 -0.04 -8.75 15.50
C THR A 32 0.42 -8.09 16.80
N ALA A 33 -0.43 -8.05 17.83
CA ALA A 33 -0.05 -7.61 19.17
C ALA A 33 0.79 -8.64 19.94
N LEU A 34 0.69 -9.94 19.62
CA LEU A 34 1.53 -10.98 20.23
C LEU A 34 2.96 -10.95 19.69
N ASP A 35 3.11 -10.77 18.37
CA ASP A 35 4.39 -10.58 17.71
C ASP A 35 4.19 -9.76 16.43
N ILE A 36 4.99 -8.71 16.31
CA ILE A 36 5.00 -7.80 15.16
C ILE A 36 5.63 -8.44 13.92
N GLU A 37 6.38 -9.54 14.08
CA GLU A 37 6.89 -10.32 12.97
C GLU A 37 5.80 -11.25 12.45
N VAL A 38 5.37 -11.01 11.21
CA VAL A 38 4.30 -11.73 10.52
C VAL A 38 4.91 -12.54 9.38
N ASN A 39 4.53 -13.81 9.23
CA ASN A 39 5.02 -14.66 8.14
C ASN A 39 4.19 -14.46 6.84
N ASN A 40 4.58 -15.11 5.72
CA ASN A 40 3.90 -14.93 4.43
C ASN A 40 2.41 -15.33 4.48
N ALA A 41 2.07 -16.46 5.08
CA ALA A 41 0.69 -16.93 5.14
C ALA A 41 -0.19 -16.00 6.00
N GLU A 42 0.36 -15.49 7.10
CA GLU A 42 -0.33 -14.51 7.94
C GLU A 42 -0.52 -13.18 7.20
N MET A 43 0.48 -12.71 6.46
CA MET A 43 0.39 -11.46 5.69
C MET A 43 -0.57 -11.58 4.51
N GLU A 44 -0.60 -12.72 3.82
CA GLU A 44 -1.58 -13.02 2.78
C GLU A 44 -3.01 -12.98 3.36
N LEU A 45 -3.24 -13.63 4.50
CA LEU A 45 -4.53 -13.59 5.18
C LEU A 45 -4.91 -12.17 5.59
N ILE A 46 -3.98 -11.39 6.16
CA ILE A 46 -4.22 -9.99 6.52
C ILE A 46 -4.63 -9.19 5.30
N ASN A 47 -3.93 -9.34 4.17
CA ASN A 47 -4.28 -8.65 2.93
C ASN A 47 -5.71 -9.00 2.47
N TRP A 48 -6.09 -10.27 2.48
CA TRP A 48 -7.44 -10.71 2.11
C TRP A 48 -8.52 -10.18 3.04
N VAL A 49 -8.30 -10.23 4.35
CA VAL A 49 -9.27 -9.74 5.35
C VAL A 49 -9.42 -8.22 5.23
N VAL A 50 -8.32 -7.48 5.12
CA VAL A 50 -8.32 -6.01 4.93
C VAL A 50 -9.09 -5.65 3.66
N SER A 51 -8.74 -6.27 2.53
CA SER A 51 -9.38 -6.01 1.24
C SER A 51 -10.87 -6.31 1.28
N SER A 52 -11.26 -7.44 1.89
CA SER A 52 -12.67 -7.84 2.04
C SER A 52 -13.45 -6.91 2.98
N LYS A 53 -12.85 -6.51 4.11
CA LYS A 53 -13.46 -5.55 5.05
C LYS A 53 -13.69 -4.19 4.39
N ILE A 54 -12.68 -3.67 3.69
CA ILE A 54 -12.79 -2.39 3.00
C ILE A 54 -13.81 -2.47 1.87
N THR A 55 -13.83 -3.56 1.09
CA THR A 55 -14.76 -3.72 -0.04
C THR A 55 -16.21 -3.83 0.45
N SER A 56 -16.45 -4.59 1.51
CA SER A 56 -17.80 -4.83 2.07
C SER A 56 -18.38 -3.67 2.87
N ALA A 57 -17.54 -2.76 3.39
CA ALA A 57 -18.02 -1.56 4.10
C ALA A 57 -18.89 -0.67 3.19
N GLY A 58 -19.79 0.13 3.77
CA GLY A 58 -20.56 1.14 3.04
C GLY A 58 -19.69 2.29 2.50
N PHE A 59 -20.29 3.46 2.31
CA PHE A 59 -19.61 4.67 1.81
C PHE A 59 -19.41 5.69 2.94
N GLY A 60 -18.57 6.70 2.70
CA GLY A 60 -18.34 7.78 3.67
C GLY A 60 -17.71 7.27 4.96
N ASP A 61 -18.33 7.56 6.10
CA ASP A 61 -17.76 7.26 7.41
C ASP A 61 -17.59 5.76 7.67
N GLU A 62 -18.47 4.89 7.16
CA GLU A 62 -18.29 3.43 7.30
C GLU A 62 -17.05 2.93 6.56
N LYS A 63 -16.79 3.47 5.36
CA LYS A 63 -15.58 3.14 4.59
C LYS A 63 -14.35 3.67 5.30
N LYS A 64 -14.43 4.89 5.84
CA LYS A 64 -13.36 5.53 6.61
C LYS A 64 -12.98 4.70 7.83
N GLU A 65 -13.97 4.27 8.61
CA GLU A 65 -13.77 3.42 9.79
C GLU A 65 -13.13 2.08 9.41
N ALA A 66 -13.59 1.44 8.33
CA ALA A 66 -12.99 0.20 7.84
C ALA A 66 -11.50 0.36 7.48
N CYS A 67 -11.13 1.48 6.83
CA CYS A 67 -9.74 1.77 6.50
C CYS A 67 -8.89 2.02 7.74
N TYR A 68 -9.40 2.77 8.74
CA TYR A 68 -8.64 3.01 9.97
C TYR A 68 -8.45 1.73 10.80
N LYS A 69 -9.47 0.87 10.90
CA LYS A 69 -9.32 -0.46 11.52
C LYS A 69 -8.28 -1.31 10.80
N ALA A 70 -8.24 -1.25 9.46
CA ALA A 70 -7.20 -1.91 8.68
C ALA A 70 -5.79 -1.38 9.00
N LEU A 71 -5.63 -0.06 9.10
CA LEU A 71 -4.37 0.55 9.49
C LEU A 71 -3.94 0.18 10.92
N GLU A 72 -4.87 0.04 11.86
CA GLU A 72 -4.56 -0.44 13.22
C GLU A 72 -3.94 -1.85 13.24
N VAL A 73 -4.25 -2.69 12.25
CA VAL A 73 -3.62 -4.01 12.07
C VAL A 73 -2.29 -3.91 11.33
N LEU A 74 -2.21 -3.08 10.29
CA LEU A 74 -1.06 -3.00 9.38
C LEU A 74 0.13 -2.20 9.94
N GLU A 75 -0.12 -1.10 10.63
CA GLU A 75 0.94 -0.17 11.09
C GLU A 75 1.91 -0.78 12.13
N PRO A 76 1.48 -1.64 13.07
CA PRO A 76 2.40 -2.26 14.03
C PRO A 76 3.34 -3.31 13.41
N ILE A 77 3.03 -3.83 12.22
CA ILE A 77 3.74 -4.96 11.62
C ILE A 77 5.15 -4.55 11.21
N LYS A 78 6.14 -5.36 11.60
CA LYS A 78 7.52 -5.18 11.17
C LYS A 78 7.68 -5.67 9.73
N ILE A 79 8.07 -4.77 8.84
CA ILE A 79 8.23 -5.08 7.41
C ILE A 79 9.29 -6.18 7.17
N CYS A 80 8.87 -7.25 6.47
CA CYS A 80 9.72 -8.35 6.05
C CYS A 80 10.45 -8.07 4.72
N LYS A 81 11.53 -8.80 4.44
CA LYS A 81 12.33 -8.70 3.20
C LYS A 81 12.06 -9.89 2.26
N ASP A 82 10.81 -10.27 2.13
CA ASP A 82 10.35 -11.30 1.21
C ASP A 82 9.48 -10.64 0.12
N PRO A 83 9.63 -11.00 -1.17
CA PRO A 83 8.88 -10.35 -2.25
C PRO A 83 7.36 -10.49 -2.11
N GLU A 84 6.88 -11.72 -1.92
CA GLU A 84 5.44 -12.01 -1.84
C GLU A 84 4.82 -11.38 -0.60
N TRP A 85 5.54 -11.41 0.53
CA TRP A 85 5.12 -10.71 1.73
C TRP A 85 4.95 -9.21 1.50
N LEU A 86 5.94 -8.58 0.86
CA LEU A 86 5.96 -7.14 0.64
C LEU A 86 4.88 -6.70 -0.34
N GLU A 87 4.60 -7.51 -1.37
CA GLU A 87 3.50 -7.30 -2.30
C GLU A 87 2.14 -7.35 -1.58
N ASN A 88 1.92 -8.34 -0.71
CA ASN A 88 0.69 -8.44 0.09
C ASN A 88 0.52 -7.26 1.06
N TYR A 89 1.60 -6.87 1.75
CA TYR A 89 1.59 -5.73 2.67
C TYR A 89 1.32 -4.41 1.96
N GLU A 90 2.00 -4.15 0.85
CA GLU A 90 1.81 -2.91 0.08
C GLU A 90 0.43 -2.84 -0.57
N THR A 91 -0.10 -3.96 -1.07
CA THR A 91 -1.46 -4.03 -1.62
C THR A 91 -2.50 -3.64 -0.56
N ALA A 92 -2.39 -4.18 0.66
CA ALA A 92 -3.30 -3.86 1.76
C ALA A 92 -3.21 -2.37 2.15
N LEU A 93 -1.99 -1.81 2.23
CA LEU A 93 -1.78 -0.38 2.49
C LEU A 93 -2.38 0.50 1.38
N TYR A 94 -2.11 0.17 0.12
CA TYR A 94 -2.62 0.91 -1.02
C TYR A 94 -4.15 0.92 -1.03
N GLU A 95 -4.79 -0.22 -0.76
CA GLU A 95 -6.25 -0.31 -0.69
C GLU A 95 -6.80 0.65 0.38
N CYS A 96 -6.24 0.63 1.60
CA CYS A 96 -6.60 1.55 2.69
C CYS A 96 -6.51 3.02 2.25
N PHE A 97 -5.33 3.44 1.80
CA PHE A 97 -5.09 4.84 1.46
C PHE A 97 -5.85 5.29 0.22
N SER A 98 -6.10 4.41 -0.75
CA SER A 98 -6.87 4.73 -1.94
C SER A 98 -8.34 5.04 -1.61
N LYS A 99 -8.94 4.32 -0.64
CA LYS A 99 -10.33 4.58 -0.24
C LYS A 99 -10.45 5.76 0.71
N LEU A 100 -9.48 5.95 1.62
CA LEU A 100 -9.45 7.10 2.53
C LEU A 100 -9.52 8.42 1.78
N ASN A 101 -8.90 8.52 0.60
CA ASN A 101 -8.95 9.71 -0.26
C ASN A 101 -10.39 10.22 -0.46
N SER A 102 -11.34 9.32 -0.68
CA SER A 102 -12.74 9.71 -0.92
C SER A 102 -13.50 10.05 0.36
N CYS A 103 -12.95 9.71 1.54
CA CYS A 103 -13.65 9.78 2.83
C CYS A 103 -13.14 10.90 3.75
N VAL A 104 -11.87 11.30 3.64
CA VAL A 104 -11.27 12.34 4.51
C VAL A 104 -11.28 13.71 3.83
N ARG A 105 -11.34 14.78 4.63
CA ARG A 105 -11.40 16.18 4.17
C ARG A 105 -10.50 17.06 5.03
N ASP A 106 -10.15 18.23 4.48
CA ASP A 106 -9.46 19.29 5.19
C ASP A 106 -8.21 18.78 5.95
N GLU A 107 -8.00 19.19 7.21
CA GLU A 107 -6.83 18.82 8.02
C GLU A 107 -6.64 17.30 8.21
N GLU A 108 -7.73 16.51 8.17
CA GLU A 108 -7.61 15.05 8.26
C GLU A 108 -6.85 14.48 7.06
N ARG A 109 -6.98 15.12 5.90
CA ARG A 109 -6.36 14.70 4.65
C ARG A 109 -4.85 14.92 4.66
N ASP A 110 -4.38 16.03 5.23
CA ASP A 110 -2.95 16.27 5.48
C ASP A 110 -2.37 15.20 6.42
N ASN A 111 -3.09 14.86 7.49
CA ASN A 111 -2.66 13.82 8.44
C ASN A 111 -2.57 12.44 7.78
N VAL A 112 -3.56 12.07 6.97
CA VAL A 112 -3.54 10.82 6.19
C VAL A 112 -2.39 10.81 5.20
N TRP A 113 -2.12 11.91 4.51
CA TRP A 113 -0.97 12.02 3.61
C TRP A 113 0.37 11.84 4.32
N CYS A 114 0.54 12.43 5.51
CA CYS A 114 1.74 12.24 6.32
C CYS A 114 1.92 10.77 6.73
N ARG A 115 0.88 10.11 7.25
CA ARG A 115 0.92 8.67 7.59
C ARG A 115 1.27 7.79 6.38
N LEU A 116 0.67 8.08 5.22
CA LEU A 116 0.94 7.39 3.97
C LEU A 116 2.43 7.45 3.60
N LYS A 117 3.02 8.65 3.65
CA LYS A 117 4.45 8.83 3.33
C LYS A 117 5.36 8.06 4.29
N GLU A 118 5.06 8.06 5.58
CA GLU A 118 5.81 7.32 6.58
C GLU A 118 5.77 5.81 6.30
N ALA A 119 4.58 5.27 5.99
CA ALA A 119 4.42 3.87 5.62
C ALA A 119 5.22 3.52 4.34
N TYR A 120 5.08 4.32 3.28
CA TYR A 120 5.80 4.08 2.02
C TYR A 120 7.32 4.23 2.15
N LEU A 121 7.83 5.06 3.07
CA LEU A 121 9.26 5.15 3.34
C LEU A 121 9.84 3.81 3.81
N GLU A 122 9.14 3.10 4.69
CA GLU A 122 9.55 1.78 5.17
C GLU A 122 9.42 0.72 4.07
N VAL A 123 8.33 0.76 3.29
CA VAL A 123 8.14 -0.08 2.11
C VAL A 123 9.29 0.10 1.11
N PHE A 124 9.71 1.33 0.83
CA PHE A 124 10.86 1.61 -0.06
C PHE A 124 12.19 1.10 0.49
N LYS A 125 12.40 1.13 1.80
CA LYS A 125 13.60 0.54 2.43
C LYS A 125 13.62 -0.98 2.25
N ALA A 126 12.47 -1.66 2.38
CA ALA A 126 12.36 -3.09 2.15
C ALA A 126 12.48 -3.46 0.67
N ALA A 127 11.75 -2.75 -0.20
CA ALA A 127 11.74 -2.99 -1.66
C ALA A 127 13.15 -2.93 -2.26
N ARG A 128 13.99 -1.98 -1.83
CA ARG A 128 15.40 -1.87 -2.27
C ARG A 128 16.26 -3.07 -1.89
N ARG A 129 15.88 -3.83 -0.87
CA ARG A 129 16.59 -5.03 -0.40
C ARG A 129 16.10 -6.28 -1.09
N VAL A 130 14.79 -6.37 -1.31
CA VAL A 130 14.12 -7.46 -2.05
C VAL A 130 14.51 -7.40 -3.53
N TRP A 131 14.31 -6.25 -4.16
CA TRP A 131 14.57 -6.01 -5.58
C TRP A 131 15.74 -5.04 -5.74
N LYS A 132 16.93 -5.61 -5.89
CA LYS A 132 18.20 -4.87 -5.97
C LYS A 132 18.23 -3.94 -7.18
N GLU A 133 17.90 -4.46 -8.36
CA GLU A 133 17.87 -3.69 -9.59
C GLU A 133 16.68 -2.72 -9.59
N LYS A 134 16.92 -1.49 -10.04
CA LYS A 134 15.89 -0.43 -9.97
C LYS A 134 14.78 -0.61 -11.02
N ASN A 135 15.03 -1.43 -12.04
CA ASN A 135 14.07 -1.74 -13.10
C ASN A 135 13.22 -2.99 -12.81
N MET A 136 13.38 -3.65 -11.65
CA MET A 136 12.55 -4.81 -11.30
C MET A 136 11.06 -4.43 -11.23
N PRO A 137 10.15 -5.20 -11.86
CA PRO A 137 8.72 -4.91 -11.88
C PRO A 137 8.11 -4.72 -10.49
N GLY A 138 8.34 -5.64 -9.55
CA GLY A 138 7.78 -5.54 -8.18
C GLY A 138 8.22 -4.26 -7.46
N ARG A 139 9.45 -3.79 -7.70
CA ARG A 139 9.90 -2.51 -7.14
C ARG A 139 9.20 -1.32 -7.79
N LEU A 140 9.02 -1.35 -9.12
CA LEU A 140 8.33 -0.30 -9.86
C LEU A 140 6.83 -0.24 -9.55
N ALA A 141 6.19 -1.39 -9.27
CA ALA A 141 4.78 -1.46 -8.89
C ALA A 141 4.48 -0.61 -7.64
N ILE A 142 5.38 -0.60 -6.66
CA ILE A 142 5.24 0.25 -5.45
C ILE A 142 5.24 1.75 -5.83
N TYR A 143 6.10 2.16 -6.77
CA TYR A 143 6.12 3.54 -7.26
C TYR A 143 4.88 3.86 -8.11
N VAL A 144 4.34 2.88 -8.85
CA VAL A 144 3.05 3.04 -9.53
C VAL A 144 1.95 3.34 -8.51
N SER A 145 1.83 2.55 -7.45
CA SER A 145 0.86 2.76 -6.37
C SER A 145 0.99 4.15 -5.74
N LEU A 146 2.21 4.56 -5.35
CA LEU A 146 2.43 5.89 -4.78
C LEU A 146 2.13 7.03 -5.77
N SER A 147 2.43 6.86 -7.06
CA SER A 147 2.11 7.86 -8.09
C SER A 147 0.59 8.03 -8.25
N LYS A 148 -0.20 6.94 -8.15
CA LYS A 148 -1.67 6.99 -8.14
C LYS A 148 -2.19 7.71 -6.90
N LEU A 149 -1.64 7.37 -5.73
CA LEU A 149 -2.00 8.03 -4.47
C LEU A 149 -1.67 9.53 -4.52
N SER A 150 -0.56 9.93 -5.14
CA SER A 150 -0.20 11.35 -5.31
C SER A 150 -1.26 12.12 -6.13
N LYS A 151 -1.90 11.47 -7.11
CA LYS A 151 -3.04 12.06 -7.83
C LYS A 151 -4.30 12.12 -6.99
N PHE A 152 -4.55 11.08 -6.20
CA PHE A 152 -5.71 11.03 -5.32
C PHE A 152 -5.65 12.13 -4.29
N TYR A 153 -4.48 12.35 -3.66
CA TYR A 153 -4.22 13.36 -2.64
C TYR A 153 -3.68 14.68 -3.21
N LEU A 154 -4.09 15.06 -4.42
CA LEU A 154 -3.52 16.16 -5.21
C LEU A 154 -3.28 17.48 -4.46
N ASP A 155 -4.23 17.88 -3.64
CA ASP A 155 -4.24 19.09 -2.82
C ASP A 155 -3.13 19.09 -1.75
N VAL A 156 -2.90 17.95 -1.11
CA VAL A 156 -1.93 17.81 0.01
C VAL A 156 -0.62 17.15 -0.40
N ALA A 157 -0.57 16.47 -1.55
CA ALA A 157 0.61 15.77 -2.03
C ALA A 157 1.77 16.75 -2.23
N ASP A 158 2.98 16.41 -1.79
CA ASP A 158 4.14 17.29 -1.97
C ASP A 158 4.91 16.95 -3.26
N VAL A 159 5.59 17.97 -3.78
CA VAL A 159 6.40 17.87 -5.01
C VAL A 159 7.56 16.89 -4.82
N GLU A 160 8.10 16.77 -3.61
CA GLU A 160 9.20 15.86 -3.30
C GLU A 160 8.78 14.39 -3.53
N THR A 161 7.60 14.01 -3.07
CA THR A 161 7.04 12.66 -3.27
C THR A 161 6.80 12.36 -4.75
N MET A 162 6.29 13.33 -5.50
CA MET A 162 6.11 13.20 -6.95
C MET A 162 7.45 13.00 -7.67
N HIS A 163 8.47 13.77 -7.27
CA HIS A 163 9.81 13.68 -7.82
C HIS A 163 10.47 12.33 -7.51
N ILE A 164 10.27 11.76 -6.32
CA ILE A 164 10.74 10.41 -5.97
C ILE A 164 10.23 9.36 -6.97
N CYS A 165 8.94 9.40 -7.31
CA CYS A 165 8.35 8.50 -8.30
C CYS A 165 8.92 8.75 -9.70
N GLU A 166 9.04 10.02 -10.11
CA GLU A 166 9.56 10.39 -11.42
C GLU A 166 11.01 9.92 -11.62
N GLU A 167 11.87 10.14 -10.62
CA GLU A 167 13.26 9.71 -10.63
C GLU A 167 13.37 8.18 -10.66
N ALA A 168 12.55 7.45 -9.90
CA ALA A 168 12.53 5.99 -9.97
C ALA A 168 12.26 5.48 -11.41
N ALA A 169 11.31 6.09 -12.12
CA ALA A 169 11.01 5.74 -13.51
C ALA A 169 12.14 6.16 -14.48
N LYS A 170 12.83 7.28 -14.24
CA LYS A 170 13.99 7.69 -15.03
C LYS A 170 15.18 6.75 -14.84
N GLU A 171 15.48 6.40 -13.59
CA GLU A 171 16.57 5.48 -13.23
C GLU A 171 16.33 4.09 -13.82
N ALA A 172 15.11 3.55 -13.71
CA ALA A 172 14.76 2.28 -14.34
C ALA A 172 14.88 2.34 -15.87
N LYS A 173 14.45 3.46 -16.50
CA LYS A 173 14.58 3.65 -17.95
C LYS A 173 16.05 3.70 -18.38
N PHE A 174 16.90 4.32 -17.57
CA PHE A 174 18.33 4.40 -17.82
C PHE A 174 19.01 3.02 -17.77
N ILE A 175 18.62 2.17 -16.81
CA ILE A 175 19.07 0.77 -16.75
C ILE A 175 18.59 -0.01 -17.99
N GLY A 176 17.39 0.29 -18.47
CA GLY A 176 16.78 -0.38 -19.63
C GLY A 176 16.45 -1.82 -19.30
N ARG A 177 16.76 -2.75 -20.20
CA ARG A 177 16.42 -4.17 -20.03
C ARG A 177 17.21 -4.84 -18.90
N GLY A 178 18.49 -4.55 -18.76
CA GLY A 178 19.34 -5.14 -17.71
C GLY A 178 19.23 -6.67 -17.65
N VAL A 179 18.89 -7.18 -16.47
CA VAL A 179 18.75 -8.63 -16.16
C VAL A 179 17.35 -9.19 -16.41
N LEU A 180 16.41 -8.37 -16.89
CA LEU A 180 15.00 -8.75 -17.01
C LEU A 180 14.78 -9.68 -18.21
N ASP A 181 13.88 -10.64 -18.02
CA ASP A 181 13.29 -11.41 -19.12
C ASP A 181 12.31 -10.55 -19.97
N ASP A 182 11.74 -11.15 -21.02
CA ASP A 182 10.83 -10.42 -21.92
C ASP A 182 9.53 -9.95 -21.24
N GLU A 183 9.00 -10.73 -20.30
CA GLU A 183 7.76 -10.42 -19.59
C GLU A 183 8.04 -9.31 -18.57
N GLN A 184 9.06 -9.50 -17.73
CA GLN A 184 9.49 -8.51 -16.76
C GLN A 184 9.87 -7.18 -17.41
N TYR A 185 10.53 -7.21 -18.57
CA TYR A 185 10.88 -5.97 -19.27
C TYR A 185 9.65 -5.24 -19.82
N ARG A 186 8.62 -5.98 -20.25
CA ARG A 186 7.35 -5.40 -20.66
C ARG A 186 6.65 -4.73 -19.48
N ASP A 187 6.51 -5.45 -18.37
CA ASP A 187 5.85 -4.94 -17.15
C ASP A 187 6.58 -3.71 -16.60
N ALA A 188 7.92 -3.76 -16.52
CA ALA A 188 8.73 -2.62 -16.10
C ALA A 188 8.50 -1.40 -17.02
N SER A 189 8.39 -1.62 -18.33
CA SER A 189 8.13 -0.56 -19.31
C SER A 189 6.74 0.05 -19.12
N GLU A 190 5.73 -0.77 -18.88
CA GLU A 190 4.37 -0.33 -18.59
C GLU A 190 4.32 0.50 -17.29
N TYR A 191 4.92 0.00 -16.21
CA TYR A 191 4.97 0.70 -14.93
C TYR A 191 5.72 2.04 -15.02
N MET A 192 6.85 2.11 -15.72
CA MET A 192 7.54 3.38 -15.94
C MET A 192 6.69 4.42 -16.68
N ASN A 193 5.89 3.98 -17.66
CA ASN A 193 4.99 4.86 -18.39
C ASN A 193 3.80 5.29 -17.54
N GLU A 194 3.26 4.38 -16.73
CA GLU A 194 2.17 4.67 -15.81
C GLU A 194 2.58 5.68 -14.73
N ILE A 195 3.78 5.52 -14.14
CA ILE A 195 4.34 6.49 -13.19
C ILE A 195 4.42 7.88 -13.83
N LYS A 196 5.02 7.99 -15.03
CA LYS A 196 5.16 9.27 -15.73
C LYS A 196 3.83 9.93 -16.02
N LYS A 197 2.86 9.14 -16.51
CA LYS A 197 1.50 9.62 -16.76
C LYS A 197 0.89 10.14 -15.45
N ASN A 198 1.01 9.37 -14.38
CA ASN A 198 0.38 9.75 -13.12
C ASN A 198 0.98 11.02 -12.52
N ILE A 199 2.30 11.17 -12.56
CA ILE A 199 2.97 12.38 -12.08
C ILE A 199 2.61 13.59 -12.96
N SER A 200 2.62 13.45 -14.28
CA SER A 200 2.23 14.54 -15.19
C SER A 200 0.78 14.99 -14.94
N ASP A 201 -0.14 14.04 -14.73
CA ASP A 201 -1.54 14.37 -14.40
C ASP A 201 -1.63 15.09 -13.03
N ALA A 202 -0.83 14.68 -12.04
CA ALA A 202 -0.80 15.30 -10.72
C ALA A 202 -0.19 16.72 -10.75
N GLU A 203 0.87 16.94 -11.51
CA GLU A 203 1.46 18.26 -11.68
C GLU A 203 0.47 19.22 -12.33
N HIS A 204 -0.17 18.79 -13.42
CA HIS A 204 -1.18 19.59 -14.11
C HIS A 204 -2.38 19.89 -13.21
N GLY A 205 -2.86 18.90 -12.45
CA GLY A 205 -3.94 19.10 -11.49
C GLY A 205 -3.58 20.12 -10.40
N LYS A 206 -2.34 20.10 -9.91
CA LYS A 206 -1.87 21.09 -8.92
C LYS A 206 -1.80 22.51 -9.46
N GLU A 207 -1.44 22.68 -10.73
CA GLU A 207 -1.47 23.99 -11.38
C GLU A 207 -2.90 24.53 -11.41
N GLN A 208 -3.87 23.70 -11.81
CA GLN A 208 -5.29 24.08 -11.84
C GLN A 208 -5.83 24.47 -10.45
N LEU A 209 -5.39 23.80 -9.38
CA LEU A 209 -5.79 24.14 -8.01
C LEU A 209 -5.21 25.48 -7.53
N LYS A 210 -4.06 25.93 -8.06
CA LYS A 210 -3.48 27.24 -7.71
C LYS A 210 -4.21 28.40 -8.40
N ASP A 211 -4.82 28.12 -9.54
CA ASP A 211 -5.57 29.09 -10.35
C ASP A 211 -7.07 29.15 -9.99
N ALA A 212 -7.53 28.31 -9.05
CA ALA A 212 -8.92 28.20 -8.57
C ALA A 212 -9.15 29.00 -7.27
#